data_AF-A0A4V3EJJ1-F1
#
_entry.id   AF-A0A4V3EJJ1-F1
#
_cell.length_a   1.000
_cell.length_b   1.000
_cell.length_c   1.000
_cell.angle_alpha   90.00
_cell.angle_beta   90.00
_cell.angle_gamma   90.00
#
_symmetry.space_group_name_H-M   'P 1'
#
loop_
_entity.id
_entity.type
_entity.pdbx_description
1 polymer ?
#
loop_
_entity_poly.entity_id
_entity_poly.type
_entity_poly.pdbx_seq_one_letter_code
_entity_poly.pdbx_strand_id
1 'polypeptide(L)'
;MKKQDEGFTLIELLIVIVILGILATVVVFSVRGITDDGQENACETDYRTLEVAIEAYYAKYGSDNAGSLDMTALEQAGLIREGSAENYDVSAGAITGTCP
;
A
#
# COMPACT_ATOMS: atom_id res chain seq x y z
N MET A 1 -7.39 36.94 47.13
CA MET A 1 -7.12 35.62 46.50
C MET A 1 -5.76 35.69 45.84
N LYS A 2 -4.72 35.10 46.44
CA LYS A 2 -3.38 35.06 45.83
C LYS A 2 -3.37 33.94 44.79
N LYS A 3 -3.21 34.29 43.52
CA LYS A 3 -2.90 33.34 42.45
C LYS A 3 -1.45 32.88 42.68
N GLN A 4 -1.26 31.57 42.79
CA GLN A 4 0.06 30.96 42.71
C GLN A 4 0.35 30.78 41.23
N ASP A 5 1.16 31.66 40.65
CA ASP A 5 1.73 31.42 39.34
C ASP A 5 2.86 30.40 39.53
N GLU A 6 2.52 29.12 39.36
CA GLU A 6 3.49 28.02 39.28
C GLU A 6 4.22 28.15 37.94
N GLY A 7 5.41 28.74 37.97
CA GLY A 7 6.28 28.83 36.80
C GLY A 7 6.84 27.45 36.43
N PHE A 8 6.59 27.03 35.19
CA PHE A 8 7.29 25.91 34.56
C PHE A 8 8.80 26.06 34.77
N THR A 9 9.45 25.00 35.25
CA THR A 9 10.90 25.05 35.42
C THR A 9 11.58 24.88 34.06
N LEU A 10 12.64 25.64 33.78
CA LEU A 10 13.38 25.51 32.51
C LEU A 10 13.91 24.09 32.30
N ILE A 11 14.23 23.38 33.38
CA ILE A 11 14.72 22.00 33.34
C ILE A 11 13.64 21.01 32.90
N GLU A 12 12.37 21.26 33.22
CA GLU A 12 11.24 20.44 32.84
C GLU A 12 11.02 20.49 31.33
N LEU A 13 11.09 21.68 30.73
CA LEU A 13 11.05 21.82 29.27
C LEU A 13 12.30 21.21 28.60
N LEU A 14 13.49 21.35 29.22
CA LEU A 14 14.72 20.78 28.69
C LEU A 14 14.67 19.26 28.61
N ILE A 15 14.21 18.58 29.66
CA ILE A 15 14.12 17.11 29.68
C ILE A 15 13.10 16.63 28.63
N VAL A 16 11.99 17.34 28.47
CA VAL A 16 10.96 16.98 27.48
C VAL A 16 11.50 17.01 26.06
N ILE A 17 12.21 18.08 25.66
CA ILE A 17 12.76 18.15 24.30
C ILE A 17 13.86 17.11 24.06
N VAL A 18 14.63 16.75 25.09
CA VAL A 18 15.64 15.69 25.01
C VAL A 18 14.97 14.33 24.77
N ILE A 19 13.93 14.01 25.54
CA ILE A 19 13.17 12.77 25.36
C ILE A 19 12.50 12.73 23.98
N LEU A 20 11.85 13.82 23.56
CA LEU A 20 11.23 13.91 22.23
C LEU A 20 12.26 13.76 21.11
N GLY A 21 13.48 14.30 21.28
CA GLY A 21 14.57 14.12 20.31
C GLY A 21 15.02 12.67 20.17
N ILE A 22 15.16 11.95 21.29
CA ILE A 22 15.52 10.52 21.27
C ILE A 22 14.41 9.70 20.61
N LEU A 23 13.15 9.89 21.03
CA LEU A 23 12.01 9.14 20.50
C LEU A 23 11.78 9.40 19.00
N ALA A 24 11.95 10.65 18.55
CA ALA A 24 11.76 11.01 17.14
C ALA A 24 12.69 10.22 16.20
N THR A 25 13.95 10.01 16.58
CA THR A 25 14.90 9.26 15.74
C THR A 25 14.50 7.78 15.57
N VAL A 26 14.11 7.11 16.67
CA VAL A 26 13.66 5.70 16.63
C VAL A 26 12.39 5.54 15.79
N VAL A 27 11.43 6.46 15.95
CA VAL A 27 10.16 6.43 15.20
C VAL A 27 10.41 6.57 13.69
N VAL A 28 11.32 7.45 13.26
CA VAL A 28 11.62 7.63 11.83
C VAL A 28 12.15 6.33 11.20
N PHE A 29 13.08 5.64 11.85
CA PHE A 29 13.60 4.37 11.32
C PHE A 29 12.54 3.26 11.35
N SER A 30 11.71 3.20 12.40
CA SER A 30 10.64 2.21 12.52
C SER A 30 9.56 2.39 11.46
N VAL A 31 9.15 3.61 11.15
CA VAL A 31 8.08 3.89 10.18
C VAL A 31 8.53 3.67 8.74
N ARG A 32 9.79 3.96 8.42
CA ARG A 32 10.33 3.70 7.07
C ARG A 32 10.23 2.22 6.71
N GLY A 33 10.72 1.32 7.56
CA GLY A 33 10.64 -0.13 7.30
C GLY A 33 9.21 -0.65 7.15
N ILE A 34 8.27 -0.16 7.97
CA ILE A 34 6.84 -0.55 7.86
C ILE A 34 6.20 -0.08 6.55
N THR A 35 6.64 1.07 6.03
CA THR A 35 6.11 1.62 4.78
C THR A 35 6.60 0.81 3.58
N ASP A 36 7.89 0.44 3.60
CA ASP A 36 8.51 -0.40 2.56
C ASP A 36 7.85 -1.80 2.54
N ASP A 37 7.72 -2.46 3.71
CA ASP A 37 7.03 -3.75 3.84
C ASP A 37 5.56 -3.65 3.40
N GLY A 38 4.88 -2.56 3.77
CA GLY A 38 3.49 -2.33 3.40
C GLY A 38 3.28 -2.21 1.89
N GLN A 39 4.23 -1.58 1.19
CA GLN A 39 4.21 -1.44 -0.26
C GLN A 39 4.48 -2.76 -0.97
N GLU A 40 5.47 -3.54 -0.50
CA GLU A 40 5.75 -4.88 -1.05
C GLU A 40 4.54 -5.82 -0.89
N ASN A 41 3.94 -5.84 0.31
CA ASN A 41 2.75 -6.66 0.58
C ASN A 41 1.54 -6.21 -0.27
N ALA A 42 1.37 -4.91 -0.50
CA ALA A 42 0.31 -4.39 -1.37
C ALA A 42 0.52 -4.84 -2.83
N CYS A 43 1.74 -4.74 -3.35
CA CYS A 43 2.08 -5.18 -4.69
C CYS A 43 1.86 -6.69 -4.87
N GLU A 44 2.27 -7.52 -3.91
CA GLU A 44 2.01 -8.95 -3.99
C GLU A 44 0.50 -9.26 -3.95
N THR A 45 -0.27 -8.50 -3.15
CA THR A 45 -1.72 -8.65 -3.09
C THR A 45 -2.38 -8.26 -4.41
N ASP A 46 -1.94 -7.17 -5.04
CA ASP A 46 -2.45 -6.73 -6.34
C ASP A 46 -2.15 -7.74 -7.44
N TYR A 47 -0.92 -8.25 -7.50
CA TYR A 47 -0.51 -9.28 -8.46
C TYR A 47 -1.38 -10.54 -8.34
N ARG A 48 -1.53 -11.06 -7.11
CA ARG A 48 -2.39 -12.23 -6.84
C ARG A 48 -3.85 -11.97 -7.18
N THR A 49 -4.33 -10.75 -6.96
CA THR A 49 -5.71 -10.36 -7.31
C THR A 49 -5.93 -10.42 -8.82
N LEU A 50 -4.96 -9.94 -9.61
CA LEU A 50 -5.00 -10.04 -11.07
C LEU A 50 -4.92 -11.49 -11.55
N GLU A 51 -4.08 -12.32 -10.94
CA GLU A 51 -3.97 -13.74 -11.26
C GLU A 51 -5.31 -14.46 -11.07
N VAL A 52 -5.96 -14.25 -9.93
CA VAL A 52 -7.30 -14.80 -9.65
C VAL A 52 -8.34 -14.25 -10.64
N ALA A 53 -8.25 -12.98 -11.03
CA ALA A 53 -9.15 -12.41 -12.02
C ALA A 53 -8.96 -13.07 -13.40
N ILE A 54 -7.73 -13.32 -13.82
CA ILE A 54 -7.41 -14.02 -15.07
C ILE A 54 -7.93 -15.47 -15.04
N GLU A 55 -7.70 -16.20 -13.95
CA GLU A 55 -8.23 -17.55 -13.76
C GLU A 55 -9.76 -17.57 -13.79
N ALA A 56 -10.41 -16.63 -13.11
CA ALA A 56 -11.86 -16.48 -13.11
C ALA A 56 -12.39 -16.16 -14.52
N TYR A 57 -11.67 -15.36 -15.30
CA TYR A 57 -12.02 -15.09 -16.68
C TYR A 57 -11.97 -16.37 -17.52
N TYR A 58 -10.89 -17.16 -17.41
CA TYR A 58 -10.78 -18.43 -18.11
C TYR A 58 -11.84 -19.44 -17.68
N ALA A 59 -12.20 -19.48 -16.39
CA ALA A 59 -13.28 -20.34 -15.91
C ALA A 59 -14.65 -19.95 -16.51
N LYS A 60 -14.87 -18.66 -16.79
CA LYS A 60 -16.15 -18.14 -17.29
C LYS A 60 -16.27 -18.21 -18.82
N TYR A 61 -15.19 -17.94 -19.55
CA TYR A 61 -15.20 -17.78 -21.01
C TYR A 61 -14.39 -18.83 -21.78
N GLY A 62 -13.69 -19.74 -21.08
CA GLY A 62 -12.83 -20.75 -21.68
C GLY A 62 -11.44 -20.22 -22.05
N SER A 63 -10.46 -21.13 -22.08
CA SER A 63 -9.04 -20.82 -22.30
C SER A 63 -8.70 -20.37 -23.73
N ASP A 64 -9.61 -20.56 -24.69
CA ASP A 64 -9.38 -20.24 -26.12
C ASP A 64 -9.33 -18.72 -26.39
N ASN A 65 -9.72 -17.91 -25.42
CA ASN A 65 -9.77 -16.45 -25.51
C ASN A 65 -8.52 -15.74 -24.93
N ALA A 66 -7.44 -16.47 -24.66
CA ALA A 66 -6.21 -15.93 -24.05
C ALA A 66 -5.64 -14.70 -24.81
N GLY A 67 -5.72 -14.69 -26.14
CA GLY A 67 -5.26 -13.56 -26.96
C GLY A 67 -6.14 -12.30 -26.89
N SER A 68 -7.34 -12.39 -26.31
CA SER A 68 -8.26 -11.26 -26.09
C SER A 68 -8.32 -10.84 -24.62
N LEU A 69 -7.51 -11.46 -23.76
CA LEU A 69 -7.55 -11.23 -22.32
C LEU A 69 -6.67 -10.02 -22.01
N ASP A 70 -7.34 -8.88 -21.85
CA ASP A 70 -6.76 -7.57 -21.58
C ASP A 70 -7.41 -6.98 -20.32
N MET A 71 -6.84 -5.93 -19.74
CA MET A 71 -7.37 -5.23 -18.56
C MET A 71 -8.84 -4.81 -18.76
N THR A 72 -9.16 -4.32 -19.96
CA THR A 72 -10.53 -3.95 -20.36
C THR A 72 -11.48 -5.16 -20.35
N ALA A 73 -11.00 -6.34 -20.74
CA ALA A 73 -11.83 -7.56 -20.75
C ALA A 73 -12.16 -8.03 -19.32
N LEU A 74 -11.21 -7.87 -18.38
CA LEU A 74 -11.42 -8.17 -16.97
C LEU A 74 -12.40 -7.19 -16.32
N GLU A 75 -12.31 -5.90 -16.64
CA GLU A 75 -13.25 -4.86 -16.18
C GLU A 75 -14.67 -5.11 -16.70
N GLN A 76 -14.81 -5.37 -18.01
CA GLN A 76 -16.11 -5.69 -18.63
C GLN A 76 -16.71 -6.98 -18.09
N ALA A 77 -15.87 -7.96 -17.74
CA ALA A 77 -16.30 -9.20 -17.09
C ALA A 77 -16.73 -8.98 -15.63
N GLY A 78 -16.47 -7.81 -15.05
CA GLY A 78 -16.76 -7.45 -13.66
C GLY A 78 -15.84 -8.14 -12.65
N LEU A 79 -14.64 -8.54 -13.07
CA LEU A 79 -13.67 -9.27 -12.25
C LEU A 79 -12.73 -8.33 -11.49
N ILE A 80 -12.53 -7.13 -12.02
CA ILE A 80 -11.75 -6.04 -11.42
C ILE A 80 -12.49 -4.72 -11.58
N ARG A 81 -12.12 -3.71 -10.79
CA ARG A 81 -12.65 -2.35 -10.89
C ARG A 81 -11.67 -1.45 -11.66
N GLU A 82 -12.18 -0.43 -12.33
CA GLU A 82 -11.34 0.62 -12.94
C GLU A 82 -10.39 1.21 -11.88
N GLY A 83 -9.09 1.25 -12.20
CA GLY A 83 -8.03 1.68 -11.28
C GLY A 83 -7.55 0.62 -10.28
N SER A 84 -7.97 -0.65 -10.40
CA SER A 84 -7.38 -1.74 -9.63
C SER A 84 -5.97 -2.02 -10.15
N ALA A 85 -4.98 -2.10 -9.25
CA ALA A 85 -3.58 -2.41 -9.58
C ALA A 85 -2.95 -1.43 -10.58
N GLU A 86 -2.94 -0.13 -10.27
CA GLU A 86 -2.42 0.95 -11.15
C GLU A 86 -0.98 0.73 -11.66
N ASN A 87 -0.19 -0.11 -10.99
CA ASN A 87 1.19 -0.44 -11.37
C ASN A 87 1.33 -1.70 -12.23
N TYR A 88 0.22 -2.38 -12.52
CA TYR A 88 0.16 -3.62 -13.28
C TYR A 88 -0.85 -3.52 -14.42
N ASP A 89 -0.46 -4.06 -15.57
CA ASP A 89 -1.27 -4.20 -16.76
C ASP A 89 -1.45 -5.70 -17.08
N VAL A 90 -2.56 -6.06 -17.70
CA VAL A 90 -2.82 -7.43 -18.14
C VAL A 90 -2.96 -7.42 -19.64
N SER A 91 -2.05 -8.09 -20.36
CA SER A 91 -2.11 -8.18 -21.81
C SER A 91 -1.89 -9.62 -22.27
N ALA A 92 -2.80 -10.14 -23.09
CA ALA A 92 -2.84 -11.53 -23.55
C ALA A 92 -2.74 -12.56 -22.40
N GLY A 93 -3.34 -12.25 -21.24
CA GLY A 93 -3.29 -13.10 -20.06
C GLY A 93 -1.96 -13.11 -19.30
N ALA A 94 -1.00 -12.25 -19.67
CA ALA A 94 0.21 -12.01 -18.90
C ALA A 94 0.06 -10.72 -18.08
N ILE A 95 0.46 -10.78 -16.80
CA ILE A 95 0.54 -9.61 -15.94
C ILE A 95 1.91 -8.96 -16.17
N THR A 96 1.93 -7.71 -16.59
CA THR A 96 3.15 -6.91 -16.79
C THR A 96 3.09 -5.67 -15.91
N GLY A 97 4.14 -5.41 -15.13
CA GLY A 97 4.17 -4.28 -14.23
C GLY A 97 5.31 -4.39 -13.23
N THR A 98 5.57 -3.29 -12.53
CA THR A 98 6.60 -3.24 -11.49
C THR A 98 6.04 -2.57 -10.26
N CYS A 99 6.29 -3.15 -9.10
CA CYS A 99 6.02 -2.49 -7.84
C CYS A 99 6.84 -1.18 -7.76
N PRO A 100 6.24 -0.05 -7.34
CA PRO A 100 6.94 1.22 -7.16
C PRO A 100 8.00 1.20 -6.06
#